data_AF-A0A0U5B0J7-F1
#
_entry.id   AF-A0A0U5B0J7-F1
#
_cell.length_a   1.000
_cell.length_b   1.000
_cell.length_c   1.000
_cell.angle_alpha   90.00
_cell.angle_beta   90.00
_cell.angle_gamma   90.00
#
_symmetry.space_group_name_H-M   'P 1'
#
loop_
_entity.id
_entity.type
_entity.pdbx_description
1 polymer ?
#
loop_
_entity_poly.entity_id
_entity_poly.type
_entity_poly.pdbx_seq_one_letter_code
_entity_poly.pdbx_strand_id
1 'polypeptide(L)'
;MRELNKLLSAFPTQGRQSFDDMVQDAMETEEVRAIRKQHPEIETVHIVRSLSRVRQAVEETASCRSCPGLAACPNLLRGHQALLDWTGRSLEVRHAPCQLYVVEQEQQERSRLIRTHHIPREILGASFAELDHDQERIDAFGAVVSFCISVKPGEEGTKGLYFYGPFGVGKSYMMAAAARKLAERGIASLMVYTPDFFREIKDALQDNTVQEKIQVLKEVPVLILDDIGAETLSPWARDEILGAILQYRVSENLPVLYTSNYTPDQLEEHLAYSQKAGVEQLKAMRIMERIRYYTDAYRVDGRNRRLGRTEKKN
;
A
#
# COMPACT_ATOMS: atom_id res chain seq x y z
N MET A 1 -35.67 40.15 24.28
CA MET A 1 -35.22 40.84 25.51
C MET A 1 -35.66 40.15 26.80
N ARG A 2 -36.96 39.87 27.04
CA ARG A 2 -37.42 39.22 28.30
C ARG A 2 -37.04 37.74 28.48
N GLU A 3 -37.01 36.95 27.39
CA GLU A 3 -36.55 35.55 27.46
C GLU A 3 -35.02 35.43 27.60
N LEU A 4 -34.28 36.38 27.02
CA LEU A 4 -32.82 36.46 27.13
C LEU A 4 -32.39 36.67 28.60
N ASN A 5 -33.06 37.60 29.30
CA ASN A 5 -32.80 37.87 30.72
C ASN A 5 -33.14 36.71 31.67
N LYS A 6 -34.04 35.79 31.27
CA LYS A 6 -34.38 34.61 32.07
C LYS A 6 -33.34 33.49 31.99
N LEU A 7 -32.62 33.39 30.87
CA LEU A 7 -31.50 32.46 30.72
C LEU A 7 -30.22 32.99 31.40
N LEU A 8 -30.09 34.32 31.47
CA LEU A 8 -28.93 35.02 32.05
C LEU A 8 -28.85 34.97 33.59
N SER A 9 -29.96 34.77 34.30
CA SER A 9 -30.00 34.90 35.77
C SER A 9 -29.58 33.65 36.57
N ALA A 10 -29.13 32.57 35.90
CA ALA A 10 -28.91 31.27 36.54
C ALA A 10 -27.44 30.93 36.86
N PHE A 11 -26.48 31.81 36.57
CA PHE A 11 -25.04 31.52 36.74
C PHE A 11 -24.34 32.56 37.65
N PRO A 12 -23.69 32.16 38.75
CA PRO A 12 -22.95 33.09 39.60
C PRO A 12 -21.63 33.50 38.93
N THR A 13 -21.39 34.80 38.85
CA THR A 13 -20.19 35.44 38.30
C THR A 13 -19.12 35.61 39.38
N GLN A 14 -18.13 34.71 39.42
CA GLN A 14 -16.82 34.99 40.00
C GLN A 14 -15.76 34.72 38.93
N GLY A 15 -15.07 35.78 38.49
CA GLY A 15 -13.89 35.71 37.63
C GLY A 15 -14.08 35.23 36.18
N ARG A 16 -15.31 35.12 35.69
CA ARG A 16 -15.63 34.61 34.34
C ARG A 16 -16.11 35.75 33.44
N GLN A 17 -15.66 35.76 32.18
CA GLN A 17 -16.26 36.54 31.09
C GLN A 17 -17.79 36.49 31.21
N SER A 18 -18.46 37.61 30.97
CA SER A 18 -19.93 37.63 30.95
C SER A 18 -20.44 36.64 29.90
N PHE A 19 -21.61 36.04 30.11
CA PHE A 19 -22.26 35.23 29.08
C PHE A 19 -22.44 36.03 27.78
N ASP A 20 -22.72 37.32 27.90
CA ASP A 20 -22.83 38.22 26.75
C ASP A 20 -21.48 38.41 26.02
N ASP A 21 -20.37 38.48 26.76
CA ASP A 21 -19.02 38.56 26.18
C ASP A 21 -18.69 37.28 25.40
N MET A 22 -19.02 36.11 25.98
CA MET A 22 -18.79 34.81 25.34
C MET A 22 -19.56 34.65 24.03
N VAL A 23 -20.76 35.23 23.94
CA VAL A 23 -21.58 35.22 22.72
C VAL A 23 -20.99 36.16 21.68
N GLN A 24 -20.55 37.36 22.08
CA GLN A 24 -19.88 38.30 21.17
C GLN A 24 -18.57 37.73 20.62
N ASP A 25 -17.71 37.20 21.49
CA ASP A 25 -16.45 36.56 21.10
C ASP A 25 -16.71 35.47 20.05
N ALA A 26 -17.70 34.59 20.29
CA ALA A 26 -18.07 33.54 19.35
C ALA A 26 -18.56 34.10 18.00
N MET A 27 -19.30 35.20 17.98
CA MET A 27 -19.79 35.84 16.75
C MET A 27 -18.68 36.46 15.90
N GLU A 28 -17.57 36.84 16.52
CA GLU A 28 -16.43 37.45 15.83
C GLU A 28 -15.47 36.43 15.21
N THR A 29 -15.61 35.16 15.56
CA THR A 29 -14.78 34.07 15.02
C THR A 29 -14.95 33.89 13.52
N GLU A 30 -13.88 33.47 12.86
CA GLU A 30 -13.88 33.22 11.42
C GLU A 30 -14.88 32.11 11.04
N GLU A 31 -14.99 31.09 11.89
CA GLU A 31 -15.85 29.91 11.72
C GLU A 31 -17.34 30.31 11.71
N VAL A 32 -17.76 31.17 12.64
CA VAL A 32 -19.14 31.67 12.70
C VAL A 32 -19.44 32.65 11.57
N ARG A 33 -18.49 33.52 11.21
CA ARG A 33 -18.65 34.42 10.05
C ARG A 33 -18.76 33.63 8.74
N ALA A 34 -17.96 32.59 8.58
CA ALA A 34 -17.98 31.73 7.41
C ALA A 34 -19.32 31.02 7.24
N ILE A 35 -19.86 30.40 8.31
CA ILE A 35 -21.13 29.70 8.21
C ILE A 35 -22.33 30.64 8.02
N ARG A 36 -22.32 31.85 8.62
CA ARG A 36 -23.36 32.86 8.38
C ARG A 36 -23.33 33.42 6.96
N LYS A 37 -22.16 33.45 6.32
CA LYS A 37 -22.04 33.81 4.90
C LYS A 37 -22.71 32.77 4.00
N GLN A 38 -22.63 31.49 4.37
CA GLN A 38 -23.27 30.38 3.65
C GLN A 38 -24.77 30.27 3.97
N HIS A 39 -25.15 30.57 5.22
CA HIS A 39 -26.51 30.50 5.76
C HIS A 39 -26.91 31.83 6.42
N PRO A 40 -27.36 32.83 5.63
CA PRO A 40 -27.75 34.15 6.14
C PRO A 40 -28.91 34.12 7.15
N GLU A 41 -29.72 33.06 7.16
CA GLU A 41 -30.82 32.83 8.10
C GLU A 41 -30.36 32.57 9.55
N ILE A 42 -29.06 32.37 9.78
CA ILE A 42 -28.51 32.16 11.12
C ILE A 42 -28.48 33.48 11.90
N GLU A 43 -29.47 33.63 12.77
CA GLU A 43 -29.54 34.69 13.78
C GLU A 43 -28.78 34.37 15.08
N THR A 44 -28.57 35.42 15.91
CA THR A 44 -27.92 35.34 17.22
C THR A 44 -28.52 34.28 18.14
N VAL A 45 -29.85 34.11 18.12
CA VAL A 45 -30.54 33.12 18.95
C VAL A 45 -30.06 31.68 18.68
N HIS A 46 -29.69 31.37 17.43
CA HIS A 46 -29.19 30.05 17.05
C HIS A 46 -27.78 29.80 17.57
N ILE A 47 -26.93 30.83 17.58
CA ILE A 47 -25.57 30.79 18.12
C ILE A 47 -25.62 30.61 19.64
N VAL A 48 -26.47 31.40 20.33
CA VAL A 48 -26.66 31.28 21.78
C VAL A 48 -27.12 29.88 22.18
N ARG A 49 -28.09 29.30 21.46
CA ARG A 49 -28.57 27.93 21.69
C ARG A 49 -27.52 26.85 21.43
N SER A 50 -26.53 27.15 20.59
CA SER A 50 -25.50 26.20 20.15
C SER A 50 -24.10 26.58 20.65
N LEU A 51 -24.00 27.46 21.67
CA LEU A 51 -22.75 28.11 22.06
C LEU A 51 -21.64 27.11 22.43
N SER A 52 -21.98 26.01 23.10
CA SER A 52 -21.02 24.96 23.45
C SER A 52 -20.39 24.31 22.22
N ARG A 53 -21.20 24.03 21.20
CA ARG A 53 -20.78 23.43 19.91
C ARG A 53 -19.94 24.42 19.09
N VAL A 54 -20.37 25.68 19.07
CA VAL A 54 -19.62 26.77 18.42
C VAL A 54 -18.24 26.90 19.04
N ARG A 55 -18.16 26.98 20.37
CA ARG A 55 -16.88 27.06 21.08
C ARG A 55 -15.99 25.84 20.83
N GLN A 56 -16.55 24.64 20.88
CA GLN A 56 -15.82 23.41 20.57
C GLN A 56 -15.20 23.49 19.17
N ALA A 57 -15.98 23.86 18.15
CA ALA A 57 -15.48 23.94 16.78
C ALA A 57 -14.38 25.00 16.63
N VAL A 58 -14.53 26.17 17.27
CA VAL A 58 -13.52 27.25 17.25
C VAL A 58 -12.23 26.81 17.93
N GLU A 59 -12.31 26.20 19.11
CA GLU A 59 -11.15 25.71 19.88
C GLU A 59 -10.41 24.59 19.11
N GLU A 60 -11.13 23.62 18.54
CA GLU A 60 -10.56 22.55 17.72
C GLU A 60 -9.94 23.09 16.41
N THR A 61 -10.57 24.10 15.78
CA THR A 61 -10.05 24.73 14.55
C THR A 61 -8.81 25.57 14.83
N ALA A 62 -8.80 26.34 15.91
CA ALA A 62 -7.63 27.09 16.35
C ALA A 62 -6.43 26.16 16.63
N SER A 63 -6.69 25.00 17.23
CA SER A 63 -5.66 23.97 17.46
C SER A 63 -5.11 23.39 16.15
N CYS A 64 -5.94 23.24 15.11
CA CYS A 64 -5.51 22.84 13.78
C CYS A 64 -4.62 23.90 13.09
N ARG A 65 -4.81 25.21 13.34
CA ARG A 65 -3.97 26.28 12.77
C ARG A 65 -2.52 26.18 13.24
N SER A 66 -2.29 25.68 14.45
CA SER A 66 -0.96 25.46 15.03
C SER A 66 -0.60 23.97 15.12
N CYS A 67 -1.10 23.16 14.18
CA CYS A 67 -0.96 21.70 14.23
C CYS A 67 0.53 21.28 14.19
N PRO A 68 1.03 20.56 15.20
CA PRO A 68 2.42 20.06 15.25
C PRO A 68 2.63 18.79 14.42
N GLY A 69 1.59 18.29 13.75
CA GLY A 69 1.59 17.05 12.98
C GLY A 69 0.62 16.00 13.52
N LEU A 70 0.34 14.98 12.72
CA LEU A 70 -0.71 13.99 13.00
C LEU A 70 -0.44 13.14 14.25
N ALA A 71 0.82 12.74 14.47
CA ALA A 71 1.24 11.96 15.64
C ALA A 71 1.04 12.70 16.97
N ALA A 72 1.12 14.04 16.93
CA ALA A 72 0.94 14.94 18.07
C ALA A 72 -0.31 15.81 17.92
N CYS A 73 -1.35 15.33 17.21
CA CYS A 73 -2.56 16.10 16.96
C CYS A 73 -3.17 16.60 18.30
N PRO A 74 -3.36 17.92 18.47
CA PRO A 74 -3.82 18.52 19.73
C PRO A 74 -5.29 18.24 20.02
N ASN A 75 -6.08 17.91 18.98
CA ASN A 75 -7.51 17.64 19.09
C ASN A 75 -7.78 16.20 19.55
N LEU A 76 -8.89 16.02 20.28
CA LEU A 76 -9.33 14.73 20.80
C LEU A 76 -9.52 13.69 19.68
N LEU A 77 -10.24 14.07 18.61
CA LEU A 77 -10.37 13.26 17.41
C LEU A 77 -9.17 13.50 16.48
N ARG A 78 -8.14 12.68 16.65
CA ARG A 78 -6.89 12.77 15.87
C ARG A 78 -7.17 12.66 14.37
N GLY A 79 -6.48 13.48 13.58
CA GLY A 79 -6.58 13.46 12.13
C GLY A 79 -7.86 14.06 11.55
N HIS A 80 -8.69 14.71 12.37
CA HIS A 80 -9.92 15.34 11.93
C HIS A 80 -9.97 16.81 12.35
N GLN A 81 -10.69 17.61 11.56
CA GLN A 81 -11.00 19.00 11.86
C GLN A 81 -12.49 19.15 12.10
N ALA A 82 -12.85 19.98 13.09
CA ALA A 82 -14.22 20.37 13.35
C ALA A 82 -14.69 21.40 12.33
N LEU A 83 -15.90 21.20 11.82
CA LEU A 83 -16.59 22.14 10.93
C LEU A 83 -17.96 22.43 11.55
N LEU A 84 -18.35 23.70 11.58
CA LEU A 84 -19.72 24.04 11.92
C LEU A 84 -20.62 23.70 10.74
N ASP A 85 -21.76 23.10 11.07
CA ASP A 85 -22.79 22.72 10.10
C ASP A 85 -24.16 23.21 10.56
N TRP A 86 -25.02 23.58 9.61
CA TRP A 86 -26.34 24.13 9.87
C TRP A 86 -27.43 23.12 9.56
N THR A 87 -28.19 22.75 10.58
CA THR A 87 -29.27 21.73 10.47
C THR A 87 -30.63 22.32 10.08
N GLY A 88 -30.71 23.62 9.84
CA GLY A 88 -31.99 24.35 9.70
C GLY A 88 -32.58 24.83 11.04
N ARG A 89 -32.08 24.34 12.18
CA ARG A 89 -32.56 24.72 13.52
C ARG A 89 -31.46 25.08 14.52
N SER A 90 -30.33 24.40 14.46
CA SER A 90 -29.17 24.61 15.34
C SER A 90 -27.85 24.39 14.60
N LEU A 91 -26.79 24.96 15.17
CA LEU A 91 -25.42 24.70 14.73
C LEU A 91 -24.95 23.39 15.36
N GLU A 92 -24.44 22.48 14.55
CA GLU A 92 -23.83 21.23 14.97
C GLU A 92 -22.34 21.18 14.57
N VAL A 93 -21.56 20.33 15.23
CA VAL A 93 -20.17 20.09 14.87
C VAL A 93 -20.10 18.83 14.02
N ARG A 94 -19.56 18.95 12.80
CA ARG A 94 -19.24 17.82 11.93
C ARG A 94 -17.72 17.68 11.83
N HIS A 95 -17.21 16.47 12.02
CA HIS A 95 -15.80 16.19 11.83
C HIS A 95 -15.51 15.73 10.39
N ALA A 96 -14.47 16.30 9.80
CA ALA A 96 -13.96 15.87 8.50
C ALA A 96 -12.47 15.52 8.62
N PRO A 97 -11.97 14.52 7.86
CA PRO A 97 -10.54 14.23 7.80
C PRO A 97 -9.71 15.46 7.45
N CYS A 98 -8.60 15.69 8.16
CA CYS A 98 -7.63 16.71 7.79
C CYS A 98 -6.65 16.16 6.75
N GLN A 99 -5.97 17.04 6.01
CA GLN A 99 -5.10 16.64 4.90
C GLN A 99 -3.99 15.67 5.34
N LEU A 100 -3.43 15.85 6.53
CA LEU A 100 -2.38 14.97 7.05
C LEU A 100 -2.88 13.54 7.26
N TYR A 101 -4.10 13.39 7.78
CA TYR A 101 -4.72 12.08 7.97
C TYR A 101 -5.08 11.42 6.65
N VAL A 102 -5.63 12.19 5.70
CA VAL A 102 -5.91 11.68 4.35
C VAL A 102 -4.64 11.14 3.71
N VAL A 103 -3.55 11.91 3.73
CA VAL A 103 -2.26 11.47 3.18
C VAL A 103 -1.70 10.25 3.90
N GLU A 104 -1.78 10.19 5.24
CA GLU A 104 -1.33 9.01 5.99
C GLU A 104 -2.17 7.76 5.66
N GLN A 105 -3.49 7.90 5.58
CA GLN A 105 -4.37 6.79 5.21
C GLN A 105 -4.10 6.32 3.78
N GLU A 106 -3.90 7.23 2.83
CA GLU A 106 -3.48 6.89 1.47
C GLU A 106 -2.13 6.17 1.46
N GLN A 107 -1.16 6.60 2.27
CA GLN A 107 0.14 5.92 2.38
C GLN A 107 0.01 4.53 3.01
N GLN A 108 -0.78 4.40 4.08
CA GLN A 108 -1.05 3.12 4.73
C GLN A 108 -1.75 2.16 3.76
N GLU A 109 -2.75 2.63 3.03
CA GLU A 109 -3.46 1.81 2.05
C GLU A 109 -2.54 1.36 0.93
N ARG A 110 -1.75 2.28 0.35
CA ARG A 110 -0.70 1.92 -0.63
C ARG A 110 0.30 0.91 -0.06
N SER A 111 0.68 1.03 1.21
CA SER A 111 1.58 0.07 1.84
C SER A 111 0.93 -1.31 2.05
N ARG A 112 -0.38 -1.38 2.33
CA ARG A 112 -1.13 -2.65 2.49
C ARG A 112 -1.30 -3.40 1.18
N LEU A 113 -1.33 -2.67 0.06
CA LEU A 113 -1.34 -3.23 -1.28
C LEU A 113 -0.03 -3.96 -1.62
N ILE A 114 1.06 -3.68 -0.90
CA ILE A 114 2.33 -4.40 -1.01
C ILE A 114 2.38 -5.43 0.11
N ARG A 115 2.19 -6.70 -0.22
CA ARG A 115 2.46 -7.79 0.71
C ARG A 115 3.83 -8.36 0.40
N THR A 116 4.66 -8.54 1.43
CA THR A 116 5.97 -9.19 1.27
C THR A 116 6.14 -10.26 2.32
N HIS A 117 6.22 -11.51 1.87
CA HIS A 117 6.54 -12.63 2.73
C HIS A 117 8.02 -12.95 2.61
N HIS A 118 8.75 -12.89 3.74
CA HIS A 118 10.14 -13.34 3.86
C HIS A 118 11.19 -12.55 3.04
N ILE A 119 10.95 -11.27 2.76
CA ILE A 119 11.89 -10.41 2.00
C ILE A 119 12.52 -9.34 2.90
N PRO A 120 13.85 -9.11 2.83
CA PRO A 120 14.52 -8.07 3.61
C PRO A 120 13.94 -6.67 3.40
N ARG A 121 13.77 -5.90 4.49
CA ARG A 121 13.22 -4.53 4.47
C ARG A 121 13.98 -3.56 3.56
N GLU A 122 15.27 -3.81 3.33
CA GLU A 122 16.11 -2.99 2.45
C GLU A 122 15.64 -3.00 0.98
N ILE A 123 15.01 -4.11 0.55
CA ILE A 123 14.45 -4.25 -0.80
C ILE A 123 13.11 -3.50 -0.90
N LEU A 124 12.38 -3.33 0.21
CA LEU A 124 11.07 -2.65 0.26
C LEU A 124 11.16 -1.14 0.07
N GLY A 125 12.32 -0.54 0.37
CA GLY A 125 12.58 0.88 0.14
C GLY A 125 12.76 1.24 -1.34
N ALA A 126 12.77 0.25 -2.23
CA ALA A 126 13.18 0.42 -3.61
C ALA A 126 12.37 1.48 -4.37
N SER A 127 13.09 2.30 -5.14
CA SER A 127 12.55 3.31 -6.03
C SER A 127 13.24 3.21 -7.38
N PHE A 128 12.50 3.44 -8.48
CA PHE A 128 13.11 3.55 -9.79
C PHE A 128 14.11 4.71 -9.88
N ALA A 129 13.99 5.74 -9.03
CA ALA A 129 14.92 6.88 -9.00
C ALA A 129 16.30 6.55 -8.43
N GLU A 130 16.42 5.47 -7.64
CA GLU A 130 17.68 5.02 -7.03
C GLU A 130 18.41 3.99 -7.91
N LEU A 131 17.82 3.60 -9.05
CA LEU A 131 18.43 2.66 -9.99
C LEU A 131 19.35 3.41 -10.96
N ASP A 132 20.66 3.16 -10.87
CA ASP A 132 21.60 3.59 -11.91
C ASP A 132 21.15 3.05 -13.28
N HIS A 133 21.06 3.94 -14.26
CA HIS A 133 20.74 3.63 -15.65
C HIS A 133 22.00 3.13 -16.39
N ASP A 134 22.50 1.96 -16.01
CA ASP A 134 23.56 1.29 -16.74
C ASP A 134 23.01 0.69 -18.05
N GLN A 135 23.80 0.77 -19.13
CA GLN A 135 23.37 0.35 -20.48
C GLN A 135 22.93 -1.12 -20.55
N GLU A 136 23.51 -1.96 -19.69
CA GLU A 136 23.24 -3.40 -19.57
C GLU A 136 21.87 -3.74 -18.93
N ARG A 137 21.15 -2.75 -18.40
CA ARG A 137 19.86 -2.94 -17.71
C ARG A 137 18.72 -2.17 -18.37
N ILE A 138 18.98 -1.44 -19.45
CA ILE A 138 18.01 -0.54 -20.08
C ILE A 138 16.77 -1.30 -20.53
N ASP A 139 16.92 -2.45 -21.18
CA ASP A 139 15.78 -3.21 -21.71
C ASP A 139 14.89 -3.73 -20.58
N ALA A 140 15.49 -4.34 -19.55
CA ALA A 140 14.76 -4.81 -18.37
C ALA A 140 14.09 -3.65 -17.62
N PHE A 141 14.78 -2.52 -17.46
CA PHE A 141 14.23 -1.33 -16.82
C PHE A 141 13.05 -0.75 -17.61
N GLY A 142 13.20 -0.63 -18.93
CA GLY A 142 12.13 -0.19 -19.82
C GLY A 142 10.92 -1.11 -19.75
N ALA A 143 11.15 -2.42 -19.75
CA ALA A 143 10.08 -3.42 -19.66
C ALA A 143 9.31 -3.33 -18.34
N VAL A 144 9.99 -3.22 -17.20
CA VAL A 144 9.31 -3.12 -15.89
C VAL A 144 8.58 -1.79 -15.73
N VAL A 145 9.13 -0.68 -16.23
CA VAL A 145 8.43 0.62 -16.23
C VAL A 145 7.20 0.56 -17.12
N SER A 146 7.33 0.02 -18.33
CA SER A 146 6.20 -0.17 -19.25
C SER A 146 5.11 -1.03 -18.62
N PHE A 147 5.47 -2.18 -18.04
CA PHE A 147 4.55 -3.04 -17.30
C PHE A 147 3.84 -2.27 -16.18
N CYS A 148 4.58 -1.53 -15.35
CA CYS A 148 3.99 -0.76 -14.26
C CYS A 148 3.01 0.30 -14.74
N ILE A 149 3.18 0.87 -15.94
CA ILE A 149 2.30 1.88 -16.51
C ILE A 149 1.07 1.26 -17.17
N SER A 150 1.23 0.16 -17.90
CA SER A 150 0.19 -0.39 -18.77
C SER A 150 -0.58 -1.56 -18.19
N VAL A 151 -0.04 -2.28 -17.19
CA VAL A 151 -0.67 -3.51 -16.70
C VAL A 151 -2.08 -3.27 -16.19
N LYS A 152 -2.96 -4.22 -16.51
CA LYS A 152 -4.33 -4.33 -16.02
C LYS A 152 -4.62 -5.81 -15.72
N PRO A 153 -4.39 -6.24 -14.47
CA PRO A 153 -4.65 -7.64 -14.09
C PRO A 153 -6.08 -8.06 -14.41
N GLY A 154 -6.25 -9.25 -14.99
CA GLY A 154 -7.54 -9.78 -15.42
C GLY A 154 -7.90 -9.49 -16.89
N GLU A 155 -7.17 -8.61 -17.57
CA GLU A 155 -7.36 -8.36 -19.01
C GLU A 155 -6.63 -9.43 -19.85
N GLU A 156 -7.31 -9.95 -20.88
CA GLU A 156 -6.75 -10.96 -21.78
C GLU A 156 -5.45 -10.47 -22.44
N GLY A 157 -4.45 -11.34 -22.52
CA GLY A 157 -3.14 -10.99 -23.10
C GLY A 157 -2.20 -10.25 -22.15
N THR A 158 -2.57 -10.05 -20.88
CA THR A 158 -1.69 -9.48 -19.88
C THR A 158 -0.53 -10.43 -19.57
N LYS A 159 0.67 -10.09 -20.06
CA LYS A 159 1.91 -10.81 -19.76
C LYS A 159 2.63 -10.26 -18.54
N GLY A 160 3.32 -11.15 -17.83
CA GLY A 160 4.29 -10.80 -16.81
C GLY A 160 5.71 -10.63 -17.37
N LEU A 161 6.70 -10.58 -16.46
CA LEU A 161 8.11 -10.40 -16.81
C LEU A 161 8.94 -11.49 -16.16
N TYR A 162 9.96 -11.96 -16.86
CA TYR A 162 10.93 -12.91 -16.32
C TYR A 162 12.33 -12.31 -16.35
N PHE A 163 12.88 -11.92 -15.21
CA PHE A 163 14.21 -11.34 -15.13
C PHE A 163 15.24 -12.39 -14.72
N TYR A 164 16.27 -12.57 -15.53
CA TYR A 164 17.34 -13.51 -15.25
C TYR A 164 18.72 -12.90 -15.37
N GLY A 165 19.70 -13.49 -14.68
CA GLY A 165 21.09 -13.04 -14.73
C GLY A 165 21.85 -13.33 -13.43
N PRO A 166 23.09 -12.82 -13.29
CA PRO A 166 23.94 -13.11 -12.14
C PRO A 166 23.38 -12.63 -10.79
N PHE A 167 23.99 -13.08 -9.70
CA PHE A 167 23.66 -12.62 -8.36
C PHE A 167 24.01 -11.14 -8.16
N GLY A 168 23.14 -10.41 -7.45
CA GLY A 168 23.45 -9.05 -7.00
C GLY A 168 23.36 -7.96 -8.07
N VAL A 169 22.89 -8.27 -9.29
CA VAL A 169 22.68 -7.30 -10.39
C VAL A 169 21.40 -6.45 -10.23
N GLY A 170 20.58 -6.73 -9.21
CA GLY A 170 19.43 -5.89 -8.86
C GLY A 170 18.05 -6.35 -9.37
N LYS A 171 17.89 -7.61 -9.77
CA LYS A 171 16.60 -8.19 -10.22
C LYS A 171 15.48 -8.02 -9.20
N SER A 172 15.69 -8.51 -7.97
CA SER A 172 14.72 -8.42 -6.86
C SER A 172 14.40 -6.97 -6.50
N TYR A 173 15.39 -6.08 -6.56
CA TYR A 173 15.19 -4.65 -6.29
C TYR A 173 14.29 -4.01 -7.36
N MET A 174 14.45 -4.36 -8.64
CA MET A 174 13.55 -3.88 -9.71
C MET A 174 12.11 -4.37 -9.51
N MET A 175 11.92 -5.62 -9.09
CA MET A 175 10.58 -6.14 -8.81
C MET A 175 9.92 -5.50 -7.58
N ALA A 176 10.71 -5.17 -6.55
CA ALA A 176 10.20 -4.44 -5.40
C ALA A 176 9.85 -2.98 -5.74
N ALA A 177 10.66 -2.32 -6.58
CA ALA A 177 10.32 -1.00 -7.12
C ALA A 177 9.03 -1.07 -7.97
N ALA A 178 8.84 -2.15 -8.72
CA ALA A 178 7.62 -2.39 -9.48
C ALA A 178 6.40 -2.52 -8.55
N ALA A 179 6.49 -3.34 -7.50
CA ALA A 179 5.43 -3.50 -6.50
C ALA A 179 5.01 -2.13 -5.89
N ARG A 180 5.99 -1.28 -5.60
CA ARG A 180 5.74 0.08 -5.10
C ARG A 180 5.01 0.94 -6.13
N LYS A 181 5.41 0.91 -7.40
CA LYS A 181 4.72 1.66 -8.46
C LYS A 181 3.32 1.13 -8.78
N LEU A 182 3.09 -0.17 -8.66
CA LEU A 182 1.77 -0.75 -8.79
C LEU A 182 0.84 -0.28 -7.65
N ALA A 183 1.36 -0.21 -6.42
CA ALA A 183 0.61 0.33 -5.29
C ALA A 183 0.24 1.81 -5.47
N GLU A 184 1.12 2.61 -6.09
CA GLU A 184 0.78 4.00 -6.47
C GLU A 184 -0.39 4.08 -7.47
N ARG A 185 -0.57 3.04 -8.31
CA ARG A 185 -1.73 2.88 -9.22
C ARG A 185 -2.93 2.19 -8.56
N GLY A 186 -2.89 1.87 -7.26
CA GLY A 186 -3.95 1.14 -6.57
C GLY A 186 -4.01 -0.35 -6.91
N ILE A 187 -2.97 -0.91 -7.54
CA ILE A 187 -2.91 -2.33 -7.90
C ILE A 187 -2.15 -3.08 -6.81
N ALA A 188 -2.84 -4.01 -6.14
CA ALA A 188 -2.22 -4.87 -5.14
C ALA A 188 -1.20 -5.84 -5.77
N SER A 189 -0.08 -6.01 -5.08
CA SER A 189 0.96 -6.96 -5.45
C SER A 189 1.49 -7.71 -4.23
N LEU A 190 1.87 -8.97 -4.46
CA LEU A 190 2.47 -9.82 -3.45
C LEU A 190 3.83 -10.30 -3.95
N MET A 191 4.88 -9.99 -3.20
CA MET A 191 6.23 -10.48 -3.46
C MET A 191 6.58 -11.58 -2.47
N VAL A 192 7.05 -12.70 -2.99
CA VAL A 192 7.41 -13.89 -2.23
C VAL A 192 8.82 -14.32 -2.59
N TYR A 193 9.65 -14.56 -1.58
CA TYR A 193 10.92 -15.25 -1.79
C TYR A 193 10.65 -16.75 -1.94
N THR A 194 10.87 -17.26 -3.16
CA THR A 194 10.42 -18.59 -3.59
C THR A 194 11.01 -19.74 -2.76
N PRO A 195 12.31 -19.72 -2.40
CA PRO A 195 12.90 -20.78 -1.58
C PRO A 195 12.32 -20.93 -0.18
N ASP A 196 12.02 -19.81 0.48
CA ASP A 196 11.45 -19.84 1.83
C ASP A 196 9.98 -20.27 1.78
N PHE A 197 9.23 -19.83 0.77
CA PHE A 197 7.85 -20.27 0.57
C PHE A 197 7.75 -21.79 0.44
N PHE A 198 8.54 -22.41 -0.43
CA PHE A 198 8.47 -23.87 -0.59
C PHE A 198 8.98 -24.65 0.62
N ARG A 199 9.93 -24.09 1.39
CA ARG A 199 10.36 -24.66 2.66
C ARG A 199 9.21 -24.64 3.68
N GLU A 200 8.54 -23.51 3.82
CA GLU A 200 7.41 -23.33 4.72
C GLU A 200 6.24 -24.27 4.35
N ILE A 201 5.90 -24.36 3.07
CA ILE A 201 4.82 -25.25 2.59
C ILE A 201 5.13 -26.72 2.90
N LYS A 202 6.40 -27.12 2.78
CA LYS A 202 6.84 -28.47 3.13
C LYS A 202 6.70 -28.76 4.63
N ASP A 203 7.00 -27.78 5.48
CA ASP A 203 6.92 -27.95 6.93
C ASP A 203 5.47 -27.91 7.44
N ALA A 204 4.58 -27.17 6.75
CA ALA A 204 3.19 -26.96 7.12
C ALA A 204 2.18 -27.91 6.45
N LEU A 205 2.63 -29.05 5.89
CA LEU A 205 1.81 -30.04 5.17
C LEU A 205 0.57 -30.58 5.94
N GLN A 206 0.50 -30.38 7.25
CA GLN A 206 -0.61 -30.82 8.11
C GLN A 206 -1.54 -29.69 8.57
N ASP A 207 -1.27 -28.44 8.19
CA ASP A 207 -1.98 -27.27 8.68
C ASP A 207 -2.91 -26.65 7.61
N ASN A 208 -4.14 -26.31 8.01
CA ASN A 208 -5.11 -25.62 7.14
C ASN A 208 -4.64 -24.24 6.64
N THR A 209 -3.62 -23.65 7.28
CA THR A 209 -3.07 -22.32 6.96
C THR A 209 -2.34 -22.29 5.61
N VAL A 210 -1.89 -23.44 5.11
CA VAL A 210 -1.23 -23.55 3.79
C VAL A 210 -2.19 -23.24 2.65
N GLN A 211 -3.43 -23.73 2.73
CA GLN A 211 -4.43 -23.53 1.67
C GLN A 211 -4.82 -22.05 1.55
N GLU A 212 -4.98 -21.36 2.68
CA GLU A 212 -5.25 -19.91 2.70
C GLU A 212 -4.12 -19.12 2.03
N LYS A 213 -2.85 -19.46 2.32
CA LYS A 213 -1.69 -18.82 1.67
C LYS A 213 -1.69 -19.05 0.17
N ILE A 214 -1.91 -20.29 -0.28
CA ILE A 214 -1.98 -20.62 -1.71
C ILE A 214 -3.10 -19.82 -2.39
N GLN A 215 -4.25 -19.66 -1.74
CA GLN A 215 -5.35 -18.88 -2.29
C GLN A 215 -4.98 -17.41 -2.48
N VAL A 216 -4.29 -16.81 -1.51
CA VAL A 216 -3.78 -15.43 -1.65
C VAL A 216 -2.81 -15.29 -2.83
N LEU A 217 -1.91 -16.27 -3.05
CA LEU A 217 -0.99 -16.26 -4.20
C LEU A 217 -1.72 -16.42 -5.53
N LYS A 218 -2.82 -17.18 -5.56
CA LYS A 218 -3.67 -17.35 -6.74
C LYS A 218 -4.38 -16.06 -7.14
N GLU A 219 -5.00 -15.38 -6.17
CA GLU A 219 -5.96 -14.29 -6.44
C GLU A 219 -5.33 -12.88 -6.48
N VAL A 220 -4.13 -12.69 -5.93
CA VAL A 220 -3.50 -11.36 -5.91
C VAL A 220 -3.36 -10.80 -7.34
N PRO A 221 -3.68 -9.51 -7.60
CA PRO A 221 -3.65 -8.96 -8.96
C PRO A 221 -2.29 -9.13 -9.65
N VAL A 222 -1.18 -8.87 -8.95
CA VAL A 222 0.17 -9.14 -9.45
C VAL A 222 0.96 -9.97 -8.44
N LEU A 223 1.43 -11.14 -8.86
CA LEU A 223 2.30 -12.00 -8.06
C LEU A 223 3.75 -11.81 -8.51
N ILE A 224 4.67 -11.72 -7.56
CA ILE A 224 6.11 -11.65 -7.82
C ILE A 224 6.78 -12.83 -7.11
N LEU A 225 7.35 -13.74 -7.90
CA LEU A 225 8.13 -14.89 -7.44
C LEU A 225 9.62 -14.55 -7.55
N ASP A 226 10.22 -14.21 -6.42
CA ASP A 226 11.62 -13.81 -6.34
C ASP A 226 12.52 -15.04 -6.18
N ASP A 227 13.61 -15.07 -6.93
CA ASP A 227 14.68 -16.08 -6.94
C ASP A 227 14.21 -17.52 -7.21
N ILE A 228 13.28 -17.68 -8.18
CA ILE A 228 12.81 -19.01 -8.59
C ILE A 228 13.95 -19.86 -9.14
N GLY A 229 14.04 -21.10 -8.67
CA GLY A 229 15.09 -22.06 -9.02
C GLY A 229 16.25 -22.09 -8.04
N ALA A 230 16.35 -21.16 -7.07
CA ALA A 230 17.34 -21.28 -5.99
C ALA A 230 17.02 -22.42 -5.01
N GLU A 231 15.79 -22.96 -5.08
CA GLU A 231 15.29 -24.05 -4.28
C GLU A 231 15.40 -25.42 -4.95
N THR A 232 15.43 -26.47 -4.13
CA THR A 232 15.17 -27.84 -4.58
C THR A 232 13.71 -28.16 -4.34
N LEU A 233 12.90 -28.16 -5.39
CA LEU A 233 11.49 -28.51 -5.31
C LEU A 233 11.29 -30.02 -5.16
N SER A 234 10.34 -30.43 -4.31
CA SER A 234 9.78 -31.77 -4.39
C SER A 234 8.84 -31.87 -5.60
N PRO A 235 8.66 -33.05 -6.23
CA PRO A 235 7.69 -33.23 -7.32
C PRO A 235 6.29 -32.73 -6.96
N TRP A 236 5.86 -32.97 -5.71
CA TRP A 236 4.60 -32.48 -5.18
C TRP A 236 4.53 -30.94 -5.14
N ALA A 237 5.54 -30.27 -4.59
CA ALA A 237 5.57 -28.81 -4.53
C ALA A 237 5.62 -28.18 -5.93
N ARG A 238 6.35 -28.80 -6.86
CA ARG A 238 6.41 -28.37 -8.26
C ARG A 238 5.05 -28.53 -8.95
N ASP A 239 4.45 -29.71 -8.89
CA ASP A 239 3.27 -30.04 -9.70
C ASP A 239 1.96 -29.54 -9.07
N GLU A 240 1.77 -29.76 -7.77
CA GLU A 240 0.50 -29.49 -7.08
C GLU A 240 0.42 -28.08 -6.50
N ILE A 241 1.55 -27.46 -6.16
CA ILE A 241 1.57 -26.11 -5.60
C ILE A 241 1.89 -25.08 -6.68
N LEU A 242 3.11 -25.10 -7.23
CA LEU A 242 3.51 -24.16 -8.28
C LEU A 242 2.61 -24.30 -9.51
N GLY A 243 2.45 -25.53 -10.00
CA GLY A 243 1.59 -25.83 -11.15
C GLY A 243 0.15 -25.34 -10.98
N ALA A 244 -0.45 -25.53 -9.80
CA ALA A 244 -1.82 -25.08 -9.52
C ALA A 244 -1.94 -23.56 -9.40
N ILE A 245 -0.96 -22.88 -8.79
CA ILE A 245 -0.92 -21.41 -8.72
C ILE A 245 -0.84 -20.84 -10.14
N LEU A 246 0.12 -21.31 -10.95
CA LEU A 246 0.30 -20.81 -12.31
C LEU A 246 -0.89 -21.10 -13.20
N GLN A 247 -1.50 -22.29 -13.08
CA GLN A 247 -2.69 -22.65 -13.85
C GLN A 247 -3.87 -21.71 -13.58
N TYR A 248 -4.15 -21.42 -12.31
CA TYR A 248 -5.22 -20.50 -11.94
C TYR A 248 -4.95 -19.07 -12.46
N ARG A 249 -3.72 -18.60 -12.28
CA ARG A 249 -3.36 -17.24 -12.71
C ARG A 249 -3.44 -17.06 -14.22
N VAL A 250 -3.08 -18.11 -14.97
CA VAL A 250 -3.28 -18.14 -16.42
C VAL A 250 -4.76 -18.07 -16.80
N SER A 251 -5.63 -18.85 -16.14
CA SER A 251 -7.07 -18.82 -16.46
C SER A 251 -7.72 -17.48 -16.14
N GLU A 252 -7.25 -16.80 -15.09
CA GLU A 252 -7.75 -15.51 -14.65
C GLU A 252 -6.99 -14.30 -15.24
N ASN A 253 -6.06 -14.51 -16.17
CA ASN A 253 -5.22 -13.45 -16.76
C ASN A 253 -4.49 -12.56 -15.72
N LEU A 254 -4.01 -13.18 -14.63
CA LEU A 254 -3.29 -12.52 -13.55
C LEU A 254 -1.77 -12.64 -13.75
N PRO A 255 -1.06 -11.54 -14.07
CA PRO A 255 0.36 -11.61 -14.42
C PRO A 255 1.23 -12.05 -13.25
N VAL A 256 2.34 -12.73 -13.59
CA VAL A 256 3.37 -13.14 -12.63
C VAL A 256 4.70 -12.55 -13.07
N LEU A 257 5.39 -11.87 -12.15
CA LEU A 257 6.75 -11.40 -12.34
C LEU A 257 7.72 -12.38 -11.68
N TYR A 258 8.82 -12.71 -12.34
CA TYR A 258 9.81 -13.66 -11.85
C TYR A 258 11.18 -13.01 -11.79
N THR A 259 11.97 -13.43 -10.81
CA THR A 259 13.43 -13.25 -10.86
C THR A 259 14.10 -14.61 -10.72
N SER A 260 15.18 -14.84 -11.47
CA SER A 260 15.96 -16.09 -11.38
C SER A 260 17.44 -15.85 -11.65
N ASN A 261 18.30 -16.77 -11.20
CA ASN A 261 19.68 -16.84 -11.66
C ASN A 261 19.84 -17.73 -12.91
N TYR A 262 18.77 -18.40 -13.32
CA TYR A 262 18.71 -19.25 -14.49
C TYR A 262 18.04 -18.54 -15.66
N THR A 263 18.51 -18.83 -16.87
CA THR A 263 17.71 -18.62 -18.08
C THR A 263 16.45 -19.49 -18.04
N PRO A 264 15.40 -19.19 -18.82
CA PRO A 264 14.24 -20.07 -18.93
C PRO A 264 14.60 -21.54 -19.25
N ASP A 265 15.57 -21.77 -20.14
CA ASP A 265 16.01 -23.13 -20.51
C ASP A 265 16.67 -23.85 -19.33
N GLN A 266 17.57 -23.17 -18.62
CA GLN A 266 18.22 -23.72 -17.44
C GLN A 266 17.23 -23.97 -16.30
N LEU A 267 16.21 -23.12 -16.14
CA LEU A 267 15.16 -23.34 -15.14
C LEU A 267 14.35 -24.60 -15.47
N GLU A 268 14.07 -24.85 -16.75
CA GLU A 268 13.38 -26.08 -17.18
C GLU A 268 14.17 -27.34 -16.82
N GLU A 269 15.46 -27.35 -17.12
CA GLU A 269 16.38 -28.44 -16.77
C GLU A 269 16.42 -28.66 -15.25
N HIS A 270 16.52 -27.56 -14.49
CA HIS A 270 16.52 -27.59 -13.02
C HIS A 270 15.21 -28.17 -12.46
N LEU A 271 14.06 -27.78 -13.01
CA LEU A 271 12.74 -28.28 -12.61
C LEU A 271 12.50 -29.74 -13.02
N ALA A 272 13.19 -30.23 -14.05
CA ALA A 272 13.10 -31.61 -14.51
C ALA A 272 13.83 -32.59 -13.58
N TYR A 273 14.85 -32.11 -12.86
CA TYR A 273 15.65 -32.95 -11.97
C TYR A 273 14.99 -33.14 -10.60
N SER A 274 14.67 -34.39 -10.24
CA SER A 274 14.18 -34.75 -8.92
C SER A 274 15.07 -35.82 -8.28
N GLN A 275 15.59 -35.53 -7.09
CA GLN A 275 16.43 -36.47 -6.32
C GLN A 275 15.74 -37.82 -6.04
N LYS A 276 14.41 -37.88 -6.03
CA LYS A 276 13.63 -39.09 -5.72
C LYS A 276 12.97 -39.77 -6.93
N ALA A 277 12.69 -39.01 -7.99
CA ALA A 277 11.91 -39.50 -9.13
C ALA A 277 12.71 -39.57 -10.45
N GLY A 278 13.99 -39.19 -10.44
CA GLY A 278 14.80 -39.11 -11.65
C GLY A 278 14.47 -37.87 -12.49
N VAL A 279 14.46 -38.02 -13.82
CA VAL A 279 14.20 -36.93 -14.77
C VAL A 279 12.72 -36.91 -15.16
N GLU A 280 11.98 -35.88 -14.76
CA GLU A 280 10.54 -35.71 -15.05
C GLU A 280 10.30 -34.61 -16.11
N GLN A 281 10.94 -34.76 -17.27
CA GLN A 281 11.04 -33.70 -18.29
C GLN A 281 9.69 -33.15 -18.76
N LEU A 282 8.71 -34.02 -19.05
CA LEU A 282 7.38 -33.59 -19.53
C LEU A 282 6.62 -32.73 -18.51
N LYS A 283 6.86 -32.93 -17.21
CA LYS A 283 6.18 -32.15 -16.16
C LYS A 283 6.82 -30.79 -16.00
N ALA A 284 8.15 -30.72 -16.04
CA ALA A 284 8.88 -29.46 -16.06
C ALA A 284 8.51 -28.61 -17.28
N MET A 285 8.46 -29.22 -18.48
CA MET A 285 8.01 -28.58 -19.72
C MET A 285 6.63 -27.94 -19.55
N ARG A 286 5.65 -28.64 -18.97
CA ARG A 286 4.30 -28.08 -18.74
C ARG A 286 4.28 -26.83 -17.87
N ILE A 287 5.18 -26.72 -16.90
CA ILE A 287 5.28 -25.53 -16.06
C ILE A 287 5.98 -24.41 -16.83
N MET A 288 7.07 -24.74 -17.52
CA MET A 288 7.83 -23.77 -18.29
C MET A 288 7.08 -23.22 -19.49
N GLU A 289 6.22 -24.00 -20.14
CA GLU A 289 5.31 -23.51 -21.19
C GLU A 289 4.41 -22.39 -20.66
N ARG A 290 3.88 -22.54 -19.43
CA ARG A 290 3.07 -21.49 -18.79
C ARG A 290 3.91 -20.27 -18.44
N ILE A 291 5.16 -20.44 -18.01
CA ILE A 291 6.04 -19.32 -17.70
C ILE A 291 6.41 -18.58 -19.00
N ARG A 292 6.92 -19.29 -20.02
CA ARG A 292 7.42 -18.72 -21.28
C ARG A 292 6.33 -18.03 -22.09
N TYR A 293 5.14 -18.61 -22.17
CA TYR A 293 4.06 -18.03 -22.98
C TYR A 293 3.52 -16.74 -22.35
N TYR A 294 3.38 -16.71 -21.02
CA TYR A 294 2.75 -15.62 -20.27
C TYR A 294 3.75 -14.62 -19.68
N THR A 295 5.03 -14.70 -20.06
CA THR A 295 6.04 -13.71 -19.67
C THR A 295 6.95 -13.33 -20.82
N ASP A 296 7.45 -12.11 -20.78
CA ASP A 296 8.56 -11.69 -21.63
C ASP A 296 9.85 -11.71 -20.79
N ALA A 297 10.88 -12.40 -21.30
CA ALA A 297 12.12 -12.65 -20.57
C ALA A 297 13.21 -11.62 -20.91
N TYR A 298 13.83 -11.04 -19.87
CA TYR A 298 14.88 -10.03 -20.00
C TYR A 298 16.10 -10.43 -19.19
N ARG A 299 17.28 -10.37 -19.82
CA ARG A 299 18.56 -10.50 -19.13
C ARG A 299 18.84 -9.22 -18.36
N VAL A 300 19.26 -9.37 -17.10
CA VAL A 300 19.73 -8.29 -16.25
C VAL A 300 21.19 -8.56 -15.94
N ASP A 301 22.08 -7.72 -16.44
CA ASP A 301 23.51 -7.81 -16.17
C ASP A 301 24.01 -6.61 -15.36
N GLY A 302 25.29 -6.66 -14.98
CA GLY A 302 26.00 -5.56 -14.34
C GLY A 302 26.81 -5.96 -13.13
N ARG A 303 27.46 -4.95 -12.53
CA ARG A 303 28.25 -5.14 -11.31
C ARG A 303 27.39 -5.68 -10.17
N ASN A 304 27.96 -6.54 -9.33
CA ASN A 304 27.29 -6.99 -8.11
C ASN A 304 27.21 -5.83 -7.10
N ARG A 305 26.00 -5.33 -6.88
CA ARG A 305 25.72 -4.16 -6.04
C ARG A 305 25.72 -4.47 -4.54
N ARG A 306 25.78 -5.76 -4.16
CA ARG A 306 25.91 -6.17 -2.75
C ARG A 306 27.34 -5.96 -2.23
N LEU A 307 28.34 -5.95 -3.12
CA LEU A 307 29.76 -5.85 -2.74
C LEU A 307 30.28 -4.40 -2.62
N GLY A 308 29.53 -3.40 -3.11
CA GLY A 308 29.98 -2.00 -3.17
C GLY A 308 29.66 -1.13 -1.95
N ARG A 309 29.01 -1.65 -0.89
CA ARG A 309 28.66 -0.87 0.31
C ARG A 309 29.74 -0.85 1.40
N THR A 310 30.83 -1.61 1.25
CA THR A 310 31.88 -1.77 2.27
C THR A 310 32.96 -0.69 2.27
N GLU A 311 33.02 0.21 1.28
CA GLU A 311 34.09 1.23 1.18
C GLU A 311 33.70 2.64 1.69
N LYS A 312 32.55 2.80 2.34
CA LYS A 312 32.15 4.08 2.98
C LYS A 312 31.96 3.94 4.48
N LYS A 313 33.00 3.49 5.17
CA LYS A 313 33.23 3.79 6.59
C LYS A 313 34.73 3.98 6.80
N ASN A 314 35.18 5.21 6.59
CA ASN A 314 36.36 5.73 7.29
C ASN A 314 36.03 5.87 8.77
#